data_AF-A0A1Y1W535-F1
#
_entry.id   AF-A0A1Y1W535-F1
#
_cell.length_a   1.000
_cell.length_b   1.000
_cell.length_c   1.000
_cell.angle_alpha   90.00
_cell.angle_beta   90.00
_cell.angle_gamma   90.00
#
_symmetry.space_group_name_H-M   'P 1'
#
loop_
_entity.id
_entity.type
_entity.pdbx_description
1 polymer ?
#
loop_
_entity_poly.entity_id
_entity_poly.type
_entity_poly.pdbx_seq_one_letter_code
_entity_poly.pdbx_strand_id
1 'polypeptide(L)'
;MSGLPTIPTIAETNRLTLEKFTSVISLLFEPTAVLTKRIYDQRPFASYDQLLDTAGAEIKKLTPEELLEVINAHPRIGEKATNLSALSKIEQGQRASNEDEILAKWAELNKRYEDKYGFRFVIFVNGRKKESLFPIVEERIAHGDRTTELLTGLSDMVEIARDRANKLLAASASCPSP
;
A
#
# COMPACT_ATOMS: atom_id res chain seq x y z
N MET A 1 -17.57 0.74 17.06
CA MET A 1 -16.36 1.45 16.63
C MET A 1 -15.31 0.40 16.36
N SER A 2 -15.07 0.04 15.09
CA SER A 2 -14.05 -0.96 14.79
C SER A 2 -12.70 -0.26 14.79
N GLY A 3 -11.92 -0.47 15.84
CA GLY A 3 -10.55 0.02 15.94
C GLY A 3 -9.68 -0.51 14.79
N LEU A 4 -8.53 0.13 14.57
CA LEU A 4 -7.51 -0.41 13.69
C LEU A 4 -7.17 -1.86 14.09
N PRO A 5 -6.98 -2.78 13.14
CA PRO A 5 -6.49 -4.11 13.47
C PRO A 5 -5.13 -4.00 14.16
N THR A 6 -4.74 -5.02 14.90
CA THR A 6 -3.39 -5.13 15.47
C THR A 6 -2.55 -6.07 14.63
N ILE A 7 -1.22 -5.93 14.72
CA ILE A 7 -0.28 -6.89 14.14
C ILE A 7 0.60 -7.48 15.24
N PRO A 8 1.00 -8.76 15.12
CA PRO A 8 1.87 -9.40 16.11
C PRO A 8 3.24 -8.72 16.18
N THR A 9 3.99 -9.00 17.24
CA THR A 9 5.40 -8.58 17.31
C THR A 9 6.22 -9.23 16.18
N ILE A 10 7.40 -8.69 15.88
CA ILE A 10 8.26 -9.30 14.85
C ILE A 10 8.70 -10.72 15.21
N ALA A 11 8.94 -10.99 16.50
CA ALA A 11 9.31 -12.32 17.01
C ALA A 11 8.18 -13.35 16.80
N GLU A 12 6.93 -12.95 17.03
CA GLU A 12 5.75 -13.78 16.76
C GLU A 12 5.54 -13.96 15.25
N THR A 13 5.66 -12.87 14.47
CA THR A 13 5.55 -12.87 13.01
C THR A 13 6.51 -13.88 12.37
N ASN A 14 7.74 -13.96 12.87
CA ASN A 14 8.75 -14.91 12.39
C ASN A 14 8.36 -16.39 12.56
N ARG A 15 7.42 -16.70 13.48
CA ARG A 15 6.99 -18.07 13.81
C ARG A 15 5.64 -18.43 13.20
N LEU A 16 4.99 -17.50 12.51
CA LEU A 16 3.68 -17.75 11.88
C LEU A 16 3.78 -18.78 10.76
N THR A 17 2.69 -19.50 10.55
CA THR A 17 2.45 -20.26 9.31
C THR A 17 2.30 -19.29 8.14
N LEU A 18 2.50 -19.77 6.91
CA LEU A 18 2.33 -18.95 5.70
C LEU A 18 0.96 -18.28 5.63
N GLU A 19 -0.11 -19.01 5.99
CA GLU A 19 -1.48 -18.47 6.02
C GLU A 19 -1.59 -17.24 6.94
N LYS A 20 -1.16 -17.38 8.20
CA LYS A 20 -1.23 -16.26 9.18
C LYS A 20 -0.28 -15.13 8.82
N PHE A 21 0.89 -15.45 8.30
CA PHE A 21 1.84 -14.46 7.81
C PHE A 21 1.25 -13.66 6.64
N THR A 22 0.53 -14.33 5.74
CA THR A 22 -0.17 -13.68 4.61
C THR A 22 -1.20 -12.68 5.10
N SER A 23 -1.93 -12.98 6.18
CA SER A 23 -2.85 -12.02 6.79
C SER A 23 -2.13 -10.77 7.29
N VAL A 24 -0.94 -10.91 7.90
CA VAL A 24 -0.13 -9.76 8.35
C VAL A 24 0.37 -8.94 7.16
N ILE A 25 0.95 -9.60 6.14
CA ILE A 25 1.47 -8.89 4.95
C ILE A 25 0.36 -8.20 4.16
N SER A 26 -0.83 -8.82 4.06
CA SER A 26 -1.96 -8.21 3.37
C SER A 26 -2.46 -6.94 4.07
N LEU A 27 -2.29 -6.80 5.38
CA LEU A 27 -2.57 -5.54 6.07
C LEU A 27 -1.57 -4.46 5.67
N LEU A 28 -0.32 -4.81 5.41
CA LEU A 28 0.75 -3.86 5.08
C LEU A 28 0.74 -3.47 3.58
N PHE A 29 0.59 -4.42 2.67
CA PHE A 29 0.76 -4.20 1.23
C PHE A 29 -0.53 -4.29 0.39
N GLU A 30 -1.68 -4.61 1.01
CA GLU A 30 -2.82 -5.23 0.34
C GLU A 30 -2.50 -6.68 -0.13
N PRO A 31 -3.50 -7.50 -0.49
CA PRO A 31 -3.28 -8.91 -0.84
C PRO A 31 -2.34 -9.09 -2.04
N THR A 32 -1.12 -9.58 -1.77
CA THR A 32 -0.04 -9.75 -2.77
C THR A 32 0.66 -11.09 -2.56
N ALA A 33 0.12 -12.16 -3.14
CA ALA A 33 0.57 -13.53 -2.87
C ALA A 33 2.03 -13.78 -3.25
N VAL A 34 2.46 -13.30 -4.43
CA VAL A 34 3.84 -13.45 -4.93
C VAL A 34 4.85 -12.81 -3.99
N LEU A 35 4.64 -11.55 -3.62
CA LEU A 35 5.54 -10.81 -2.72
C LEU A 35 5.54 -11.44 -1.32
N THR A 36 4.36 -11.81 -0.80
CA THR A 36 4.21 -12.44 0.51
C THR A 36 5.05 -13.71 0.63
N LYS A 37 4.99 -14.60 -0.37
CA LYS A 37 5.75 -15.86 -0.36
C LYS A 37 7.25 -15.61 -0.36
N ARG A 38 7.73 -14.65 -1.16
CA ARG A 38 9.16 -14.30 -1.22
C ARG A 38 9.66 -13.75 0.11
N ILE A 39 8.90 -12.85 0.75
CA ILE A 39 9.25 -12.33 2.08
C ILE A 39 9.23 -13.45 3.13
N TYR A 40 8.24 -14.34 3.09
CA TYR A 40 8.11 -15.45 4.03
C TYR A 40 9.36 -16.35 4.06
N ASP A 41 9.97 -16.57 2.89
CA ASP A 41 11.18 -17.38 2.71
C ASP A 41 12.47 -16.68 3.19
N GLN A 42 12.44 -15.36 3.49
CA GLN A 42 13.60 -14.58 3.98
C GLN A 42 13.68 -14.46 5.51
N ARG A 43 12.73 -15.05 6.24
CA ARG A 43 12.74 -15.05 7.71
C ARG A 43 13.97 -15.77 8.28
N PRO A 44 14.42 -15.42 9.50
CA PRO A 44 13.80 -14.47 10.43
C PRO A 44 14.23 -13.02 10.23
N PHE A 45 13.37 -12.09 10.65
CA PHE A 45 13.64 -10.66 10.69
C PHE A 45 13.86 -10.13 12.12
N ALA A 46 14.76 -9.18 12.30
CA ALA A 46 15.03 -8.51 13.55
C ALA A 46 13.99 -7.40 13.89
N SER A 47 13.38 -6.78 12.88
CA SER A 47 12.37 -5.73 13.03
C SER A 47 11.41 -5.70 11.84
N TYR A 48 10.30 -4.97 11.98
CA TYR A 48 9.41 -4.68 10.85
C TYR A 48 10.10 -3.81 9.79
N ASP A 49 11.00 -2.91 10.19
CA ASP A 49 11.82 -2.16 9.22
C ASP A 49 12.66 -3.09 8.35
N GLN A 50 13.32 -4.09 8.94
CA GLN A 50 14.09 -5.06 8.16
C GLN A 50 13.20 -5.91 7.24
N LEU A 51 12.00 -6.28 7.68
CA LEU A 51 11.02 -6.97 6.85
C LEU A 51 10.63 -6.12 5.63
N LEU A 52 10.37 -4.82 5.83
CA LEU A 52 9.98 -3.89 4.77
C LEU A 52 11.14 -3.56 3.81
N ASP A 53 12.36 -3.42 4.33
CA ASP A 53 13.56 -3.27 3.51
C ASP A 53 13.79 -4.52 2.64
N THR A 54 13.54 -5.70 3.21
CA THR A 54 13.59 -6.97 2.48
C THR A 54 12.49 -7.03 1.43
N ALA A 55 11.27 -6.57 1.72
CA ALA A 55 10.19 -6.48 0.74
C ALA A 55 10.60 -5.60 -0.46
N GLY A 56 11.17 -4.42 -0.21
CA GLY A 56 11.69 -3.55 -1.27
C GLY A 56 12.82 -4.19 -2.09
N ALA A 57 13.69 -4.99 -1.45
CA ALA A 57 14.73 -5.74 -2.15
C ALA A 57 14.17 -6.90 -2.99
N GLU A 58 13.14 -7.61 -2.51
CA GLU A 58 12.48 -8.69 -3.24
C GLU A 58 11.65 -8.16 -4.42
N ILE A 59 11.00 -7.00 -4.28
CA ILE A 59 10.29 -6.33 -5.38
C ILE A 59 11.24 -6.12 -6.57
N LYS A 60 12.49 -5.70 -6.35
CA LYS A 60 13.48 -5.50 -7.42
C LYS A 60 13.86 -6.77 -8.18
N LYS A 61 13.52 -7.95 -7.65
CA LYS A 61 13.81 -9.27 -8.26
C LYS A 61 12.60 -9.87 -8.97
N LEU A 62 11.44 -9.21 -8.92
CA LEU A 62 10.21 -9.67 -9.55
C LEU A 62 10.28 -9.52 -11.08
N THR A 63 9.58 -10.40 -11.79
CA THR A 63 9.37 -10.23 -13.23
C THR A 63 8.44 -9.04 -13.51
N PRO A 64 8.45 -8.49 -14.74
CA PRO A 64 7.50 -7.42 -15.11
C PRO A 64 6.04 -7.75 -14.82
N GLU A 65 5.61 -8.99 -14.99
CA GLU A 65 4.24 -9.45 -14.74
C GLU A 65 3.94 -9.49 -13.24
N GLU A 66 4.88 -10.00 -12.43
CA GLU A 66 4.78 -10.01 -10.97
C GLU A 66 4.75 -8.58 -10.39
N LEU A 67 5.55 -7.65 -10.94
CA LEU A 67 5.53 -6.23 -10.55
C LEU A 67 4.14 -5.61 -10.81
N LEU A 68 3.53 -5.94 -11.95
CA LEU A 68 2.17 -5.49 -12.30
C LEU A 68 1.13 -6.10 -11.38
N GLU A 69 1.25 -7.37 -11.01
CA GLU A 69 0.36 -8.01 -10.02
C GLU A 69 0.41 -7.27 -8.68
N VAL A 70 1.62 -7.00 -8.18
CA VAL A 70 1.84 -6.34 -6.89
C VAL A 70 1.27 -4.92 -6.88
N ILE A 71 1.62 -4.09 -7.87
CA ILE A 71 1.16 -2.69 -7.87
C ILE A 71 -0.37 -2.58 -8.04
N ASN A 72 -0.97 -3.48 -8.83
CA ASN A 72 -2.41 -3.45 -9.10
C ASN A 72 -3.26 -4.03 -7.96
N ALA A 73 -2.66 -4.69 -6.97
CA ALA A 73 -3.36 -5.08 -5.75
C ALA A 73 -3.82 -3.87 -4.93
N HIS A 74 -3.13 -2.73 -5.05
CA HIS A 74 -3.47 -1.52 -4.30
C HIS A 74 -4.74 -0.86 -4.84
N PRO A 75 -5.69 -0.42 -3.99
CA PRO A 75 -6.91 0.23 -4.45
C PRO A 75 -6.63 1.59 -5.08
N ARG A 76 -7.55 2.06 -5.93
CA ARG A 76 -7.43 3.38 -6.54
C ARG A 76 -7.71 4.48 -5.53
N ILE A 77 -7.04 5.63 -5.68
CA ILE A 77 -7.44 6.84 -4.97
C ILE A 77 -8.82 7.28 -5.49
N GLY A 78 -9.76 7.53 -4.58
CA GLY A 78 -11.15 7.83 -4.91
C GLY A 78 -12.05 6.60 -5.08
N GLU A 79 -11.54 5.40 -4.82
CA GLU A 79 -12.37 4.20 -4.86
C GLU A 79 -13.41 4.18 -3.72
N LYS A 80 -14.56 3.56 -3.98
CA LYS A 80 -15.67 3.48 -3.02
C LYS A 80 -15.20 2.81 -1.73
N ALA A 81 -15.53 3.42 -0.60
CA ALA A 81 -15.14 2.91 0.72
C ALA A 81 -15.57 1.46 0.97
N THR A 82 -16.66 0.97 0.35
CA THR A 82 -17.08 -0.44 0.46
C THR A 82 -16.04 -1.43 -0.04
N ASN A 83 -15.15 -1.00 -0.93
CA ASN A 83 -14.12 -1.83 -1.56
C ASN A 83 -12.74 -1.65 -0.91
N LEU A 84 -12.63 -0.77 0.09
CA LEU A 84 -11.37 -0.43 0.74
C LEU A 84 -11.17 -1.20 2.04
N SER A 85 -9.94 -1.65 2.29
CA SER A 85 -9.48 -2.10 3.60
C SER A 85 -9.62 -0.96 4.64
N ALA A 86 -9.63 -1.30 5.94
CA ALA A 86 -9.75 -0.29 6.99
C ALA A 86 -8.62 0.76 6.94
N LEU A 87 -7.40 0.32 6.61
CA LEU A 87 -6.23 1.20 6.45
C LEU A 87 -6.35 2.07 5.20
N SER A 88 -6.73 1.48 4.06
CA SER A 88 -6.97 2.24 2.83
C SER A 88 -8.05 3.32 3.01
N LYS A 89 -9.10 3.08 3.81
CA LYS A 89 -10.10 4.10 4.17
C LYS A 89 -9.48 5.28 4.92
N ILE A 90 -8.59 5.01 5.87
CA ILE A 90 -7.93 6.05 6.67
C ILE A 90 -6.95 6.85 5.81
N GLU A 91 -6.18 6.18 4.96
CA GLU A 91 -5.22 6.81 4.04
C GLU A 91 -5.91 7.76 3.05
N GLN A 92 -7.10 7.37 2.59
CA GLN A 92 -7.92 8.23 1.74
C GLN A 92 -8.60 9.37 2.53
N GLY A 93 -8.58 9.38 3.85
CA GLY A 93 -9.09 10.50 4.65
C GLY A 93 -10.62 10.67 4.61
N GLN A 94 -11.08 11.77 5.21
CA GLN A 94 -12.50 12.06 5.40
C GLN A 94 -13.12 12.76 4.19
N ARG A 95 -14.45 12.64 4.07
CA ARG A 95 -15.24 13.30 3.01
C ARG A 95 -15.07 14.82 3.05
N ALA A 96 -14.67 15.40 1.94
CA ALA A 96 -14.69 16.84 1.72
C ALA A 96 -16.11 17.34 1.38
N SER A 97 -16.35 18.64 1.52
CA SER A 97 -17.63 19.26 1.14
C SER A 97 -17.92 19.20 -0.36
N ASN A 98 -16.88 19.03 -1.18
CA ASN A 98 -16.92 18.87 -2.63
C ASN A 98 -16.42 17.47 -3.08
N GLU A 99 -16.65 16.43 -2.26
CA GLU A 99 -16.15 15.07 -2.52
C GLU A 99 -16.52 14.56 -3.92
N ASP A 100 -17.73 14.83 -4.42
CA ASP A 100 -18.17 14.31 -5.73
C ASP A 100 -17.32 14.86 -6.90
N GLU A 101 -16.95 16.15 -6.85
CA GLU A 101 -16.07 16.77 -7.86
C GLU A 101 -14.65 16.19 -7.77
N ILE A 102 -14.15 15.99 -6.55
CA ILE A 102 -12.84 15.41 -6.28
C ILE A 102 -12.78 13.97 -6.79
N LEU A 103 -13.81 13.16 -6.52
CA LEU A 103 -13.91 11.77 -6.97
C LEU A 103 -14.05 11.69 -8.50
N ALA A 104 -14.81 12.59 -9.12
CA ALA A 104 -14.90 12.67 -10.57
C ALA A 104 -13.53 12.99 -11.20
N LYS A 105 -12.78 13.93 -10.62
CA LYS A 105 -11.42 14.26 -11.07
C LYS A 105 -10.45 13.10 -10.88
N TRP A 106 -10.51 12.38 -9.76
CA TRP A 106 -9.73 11.16 -9.57
C TRP A 106 -10.08 10.06 -10.56
N ALA A 107 -11.36 9.87 -10.89
CA ALA A 107 -11.76 8.90 -11.90
C ALA A 107 -11.15 9.22 -13.28
N GLU A 108 -11.16 10.50 -13.68
CA GLU A 108 -10.50 10.98 -14.91
C GLU A 108 -8.99 10.73 -14.87
N LEU A 109 -8.32 11.11 -13.78
CA LEU A 109 -6.87 10.99 -13.62
C LEU A 109 -6.41 9.54 -13.57
N ASN A 110 -7.09 8.67 -12.81
CA ASN A 110 -6.81 7.23 -12.78
C ASN A 110 -6.95 6.63 -14.18
N LYS A 111 -8.01 6.99 -14.92
CA LYS A 111 -8.20 6.48 -16.29
C LYS A 111 -7.05 6.92 -17.20
N ARG A 112 -6.70 8.21 -17.22
CA ARG A 112 -5.60 8.74 -18.04
C ARG A 112 -4.26 8.09 -17.69
N TYR A 113 -4.00 7.88 -16.40
CA TYR A 113 -2.81 7.22 -15.91
C TYR A 113 -2.74 5.76 -16.38
N GLU A 114 -3.82 5.00 -16.16
CA GLU A 114 -3.90 3.59 -16.54
C GLU A 114 -3.88 3.38 -18.06
N ASP A 115 -4.52 4.25 -18.84
CA ASP A 115 -4.43 4.21 -20.31
C ASP A 115 -2.98 4.41 -20.79
N LYS A 116 -2.19 5.23 -20.08
CA LYS A 116 -0.80 5.52 -20.44
C LYS A 116 0.19 4.44 -19.99
N TYR A 117 0.04 3.95 -18.76
CA TYR A 117 1.04 3.08 -18.14
C TYR A 117 0.59 1.63 -17.98
N GLY A 118 -0.71 1.34 -18.02
CA GLY A 118 -1.27 -0.01 -17.91
C GLY A 118 -1.25 -0.59 -16.49
N PHE A 119 -1.11 0.26 -15.46
CA PHE A 119 -1.19 -0.13 -14.05
C PHE A 119 -1.75 1.01 -13.19
N ARG A 120 -2.21 0.66 -11.98
CA ARG A 120 -2.82 1.61 -11.04
C ARG A 120 -1.82 2.64 -10.52
N PHE A 121 -2.29 3.86 -10.32
CA PHE A 121 -1.51 4.92 -9.69
C PHE A 121 -1.38 4.65 -8.18
N VAL A 122 -0.14 4.61 -7.70
CA VAL A 122 0.19 4.46 -6.27
C VAL A 122 1.12 5.59 -5.86
N ILE A 123 0.81 6.23 -4.73
CA ILE A 123 1.62 7.28 -4.12
C ILE A 123 1.46 7.27 -2.61
N PHE A 124 2.55 7.42 -1.87
CA PHE A 124 2.46 7.64 -0.43
C PHE A 124 1.97 9.05 -0.15
N VAL A 125 0.72 9.14 0.31
CA VAL A 125 0.07 10.44 0.55
C VAL A 125 0.66 11.18 1.74
N ASN A 126 1.25 10.48 2.73
CA ASN A 126 1.87 11.05 3.92
C ASN A 126 1.00 12.14 4.61
N GLY A 127 -0.29 11.85 4.79
CA GLY A 127 -1.25 12.79 5.40
C GLY A 127 -1.69 13.97 4.51
N ARG A 128 -1.23 14.05 3.26
CA ARG A 128 -1.72 15.04 2.28
C ARG A 128 -3.17 14.74 1.89
N LYS A 129 -3.94 15.79 1.64
CA LYS A 129 -5.30 15.67 1.09
C LYS A 129 -5.26 15.18 -0.35
N LYS A 130 -6.25 14.40 -0.79
CA LYS A 130 -6.24 13.82 -2.13
C LYS A 130 -6.17 14.90 -3.22
N GLU A 131 -6.90 16.01 -3.04
CA GLU A 131 -6.93 17.13 -4.01
C GLU A 131 -5.54 17.75 -4.22
N SER A 132 -4.69 17.75 -3.19
CA SER A 132 -3.33 18.29 -3.29
C SER A 132 -2.40 17.42 -4.15
N LEU A 133 -2.83 16.22 -4.51
CA LEU A 133 -2.06 15.30 -5.35
C LEU A 133 -2.37 15.46 -6.85
N PHE A 134 -3.39 16.25 -7.23
CA PHE A 134 -3.73 16.45 -8.64
C PHE A 134 -2.55 16.92 -9.49
N PRO A 135 -1.76 17.95 -9.06
CA PRO A 135 -0.61 18.37 -9.84
C PRO A 135 0.45 17.27 -9.96
N ILE A 136 0.62 16.45 -8.91
CA ILE A 136 1.62 15.38 -8.87
C ILE A 136 1.28 14.27 -9.85
N VAL A 137 0.02 13.83 -9.89
CA VAL A 137 -0.38 12.78 -10.84
C VAL A 137 -0.38 13.30 -12.28
N GLU A 138 -0.75 14.57 -12.51
CA GLU A 138 -0.62 15.19 -13.84
C GLU A 138 0.85 15.25 -14.30
N GLU A 139 1.78 15.62 -13.42
CA GLU A 139 3.22 15.62 -13.70
C GLU A 139 3.76 14.20 -13.97
N ARG A 140 3.42 13.22 -13.13
CA ARG A 140 3.80 11.81 -13.34
C ARG A 140 3.20 11.24 -14.63
N ILE A 141 1.99 11.65 -15.01
CA ILE A 141 1.41 11.33 -16.33
C ILE A 141 2.24 11.99 -17.45
N ALA A 142 2.72 13.22 -17.30
CA ALA A 142 3.46 13.92 -18.36
C ALA A 142 4.82 13.26 -18.68
N HIS A 143 5.58 12.81 -17.66
CA HIS A 143 6.96 12.30 -17.82
C HIS A 143 7.12 11.12 -18.79
N GLY A 144 6.19 10.14 -18.80
CA GLY A 144 6.13 9.11 -19.83
C GLY A 144 7.06 7.90 -19.70
N ASP A 145 8.01 7.88 -18.78
CA ASP A 145 8.84 6.69 -18.54
C ASP A 145 8.09 5.65 -17.69
N ARG A 146 7.50 4.67 -18.38
CA ARG A 146 6.73 3.58 -17.76
C ARG A 146 7.52 2.76 -16.74
N THR A 147 8.81 2.51 -16.98
CA THR A 147 9.61 1.65 -16.10
C THR A 147 9.94 2.39 -14.81
N THR A 148 10.44 3.61 -14.92
CA THR A 148 10.72 4.47 -13.77
C THR A 148 9.45 4.73 -12.96
N GLU A 149 8.31 4.93 -13.63
CA GLU A 149 7.03 5.18 -12.98
C GLU A 149 6.52 3.96 -12.19
N LEU A 150 6.67 2.74 -12.74
CA LEU A 150 6.33 1.50 -12.05
C LEU A 150 7.17 1.31 -10.78
N LEU A 151 8.49 1.51 -10.89
CA LEU A 151 9.41 1.41 -9.74
C LEU A 151 9.11 2.48 -8.68
N THR A 152 8.73 3.68 -9.10
CA THR A 152 8.33 4.77 -8.20
C THR A 152 7.07 4.38 -7.42
N GLY A 153 6.02 3.90 -8.10
CA GLY A 153 4.78 3.45 -7.44
C GLY A 153 4.99 2.29 -6.48
N LEU A 154 5.90 1.36 -6.79
CA LEU A 154 6.27 0.26 -5.89
C LEU A 154 7.09 0.73 -4.68
N SER A 155 7.95 1.74 -4.86
CA SER A 155 8.64 2.38 -3.74
C SER A 155 7.64 3.10 -2.83
N ASP A 156 6.69 3.83 -3.41
CA ASP A 156 5.58 4.45 -2.67
C ASP A 156 4.77 3.41 -1.88
N MET A 157 4.54 2.22 -2.46
CA MET A 157 3.85 1.12 -1.77
C MET A 157 4.62 0.61 -0.54
N VAL A 158 5.95 0.54 -0.59
CA VAL A 158 6.78 0.17 0.58
C VAL A 158 6.67 1.23 1.68
N GLU A 159 6.65 2.51 1.32
CA GLU A 159 6.48 3.60 2.30
C GLU A 159 5.08 3.59 2.94
N ILE A 160 4.04 3.29 2.15
CA ILE A 160 2.68 3.04 2.67
C ILE A 160 2.70 1.88 3.68
N ALA A 161 3.34 0.77 3.33
CA ALA A 161 3.46 -0.39 4.22
C ALA A 161 4.21 -0.06 5.52
N ARG A 162 5.22 0.82 5.47
CA ARG A 162 5.96 1.31 6.64
C ARG A 162 5.09 2.15 7.56
N ASP A 163 4.34 3.10 6.99
CA ASP A 163 3.38 3.92 7.74
C ASP A 163 2.28 3.06 8.39
N ARG A 164 1.76 2.07 7.65
CA ARG A 164 0.81 1.07 8.18
C ARG A 164 1.40 0.29 9.34
N ALA A 165 2.61 -0.26 9.20
CA ALA A 165 3.26 -1.04 10.27
C ALA A 165 3.39 -0.20 11.55
N ASN A 166 3.85 1.05 11.45
CA ASN A 166 3.98 1.96 12.59
C ASN A 166 2.65 2.19 13.31
N LYS A 167 1.58 2.47 12.56
CA LYS A 167 0.23 2.69 13.11
C LYS A 167 -0.31 1.45 13.81
N LEU A 168 -0.14 0.27 13.21
CA LEU A 168 -0.66 -1.00 13.74
C LEU A 168 0.12 -1.46 14.98
N LEU A 169 1.43 -1.25 15.02
CA LEU A 169 2.26 -1.51 16.20
C LEU A 169 1.90 -0.58 17.37
N ALA A 170 1.69 0.71 17.09
CA ALA A 170 1.23 1.66 18.10
C ALA A 170 -0.14 1.29 18.66
N ALA A 171 -1.08 0.87 17.81
CA ALA A 171 -2.39 0.37 18.23
C ALA A 171 -2.26 -0.87 19.13
N SER A 172 -1.34 -1.78 18.82
CA SER A 172 -1.08 -3.00 19.58
C SER A 172 -0.50 -2.70 20.97
N ALA A 173 0.35 -1.69 21.10
CA ALA A 173 0.89 -1.24 22.39
C ALA A 173 -0.16 -0.52 23.27
N SER A 174 -1.19 0.08 22.65
CA SER A 174 -2.24 0.83 23.34
C SER A 174 -3.40 -0.04 23.85
N CYS A 175 -3.47 -1.31 23.47
CA CYS A 175 -4.49 -2.25 23.89
C CYS A 175 -3.92 -3.14 25.01
N PRO A 176 -4.22 -2.89 26.30
CA PRO A 176 -3.78 -3.77 27.36
C PRO A 176 -4.41 -5.16 27.16
N SER A 177 -3.61 -6.21 27.32
CA SER A 177 -4.11 -7.59 27.32
C SER A 177 -5.19 -7.73 28.41
N PRO A 178 -6.25 -8.52 28.17
CA PRO A 178 -7.30 -8.76 29.18
C PRO A 178 -6.76 -9.48 30.42
#